data_AF-A0A536Q138-F1
#
_entry.id   AF-A0A536Q138-F1
#
_cell.length_a   1.000
_cell.length_b   1.000
_cell.length_c   1.000
_cell.angle_alpha   90.00
_cell.angle_beta   90.00
_cell.angle_gamma   90.00
#
_symmetry.space_group_name_H-M   'P 1'
#
loop_
_entity.id
_entity.type
_entity.pdbx_description
1 polymer ?
#
loop_
_entity_poly.entity_id
_entity_poly.type
_entity_poly.pdbx_seq_one_letter_code
_entity_poly.pdbx_strand_id
1 'polypeptide(L)'
;MFRGVLTTWPGRLVAVALVVAVGGGALLASRANSQPPKQELRTQAVTKGSVTQSVAVSGSVAASGQTKLAFKTNGRVSALYVAVGQQVTAGQALATIDATDLQNALQQAQQNLKSAQLSYQKTVQSAGDAQRTLEQTQQSTQNDIATAQQNLAKLKTNYTTAKGNALSFGPTIYTDLGSFQGNLATLKTSVDVVLNDIDNAFRSGNLGLNEQNDVKSAQNSMNSAYSPLSSAQTLADSVLKPSIDDLQRALDNIGAAIAEFDAALATGSDTSRASADFQRAMSEYSLASSRLSGAIDSVNTPLGSIASNVSAAQASLNTANTRTDTNLAKTRTDLATVLTSVTSEQQLASATKSKISQAGTALQTVNDAVTGSIANAQANIDAAVLRAQQSVQSAQTAVANQPLNIATAQTNVDNAATAVQTAQANLDAATLTAPSSGVVASIASAVGENAASPLLVLANTSALVLHGTAGEADVAKLKLGLVANVTVDAVGSGTRMTGRITSLDPVATIQQGVPVYGVDVTIDLPNASVKPGMTGTANVIIASRQGVLVVPNLAIRSATGRRYVQILKDGEAVDTDVTFGIANDTVTEVTNGLAEGDLVVLPQSRSTATARPGGGFGGPQVIGR
;
A
#
# COMPACT_ATOMS: atom_id res chain seq x y z
N MET A 1 57.04 -28.49 173.84
CA MET A 1 58.47 -28.59 173.50
C MET A 1 58.59 -28.36 172.00
N PHE A 2 59.27 -27.40 171.39
CA PHE A 2 60.10 -26.23 171.74
C PHE A 2 59.94 -25.31 170.49
N ARG A 3 59.44 -24.08 170.61
CA ARG A 3 60.20 -22.81 170.71
C ARG A 3 61.25 -22.56 169.61
N GLY A 4 61.03 -21.47 168.84
CA GLY A 4 62.03 -20.69 168.06
C GLY A 4 62.50 -21.40 166.78
N VAL A 5 62.42 -20.84 165.58
CA VAL A 5 62.99 -19.55 165.16
C VAL A 5 62.17 -18.95 164.01
N LEU A 6 61.43 -17.87 164.32
CA LEU A 6 61.30 -16.70 163.46
C LEU A 6 62.61 -15.90 163.65
N THR A 7 63.39 -15.65 162.59
CA THR A 7 64.25 -14.44 162.40
C THR A 7 65.20 -14.47 161.18
N THR A 8 65.20 -15.47 160.29
CA THR A 8 66.08 -15.42 159.10
C THR A 8 65.35 -15.01 157.81
N TRP A 9 65.95 -14.06 157.10
CA TRP A 9 65.44 -13.26 155.98
C TRP A 9 64.92 -13.98 154.70
N PRO A 10 65.19 -15.27 154.39
CA PRO A 10 64.71 -15.87 153.13
C PRO A 10 63.23 -16.30 153.11
N GLY A 11 62.57 -16.46 154.27
CA GLY A 11 61.23 -17.07 154.36
C GLY A 11 60.05 -16.18 153.93
N ARG A 12 60.26 -14.87 153.79
CA ARG A 12 59.19 -13.91 153.46
C ARG A 12 58.87 -13.83 151.96
N LEU A 13 59.76 -14.28 151.08
CA LEU A 13 59.55 -14.21 149.62
C LEU A 13 58.67 -15.33 149.06
N VAL A 14 58.56 -16.47 149.74
CA VAL A 14 57.76 -17.61 149.24
C VAL A 14 56.26 -17.42 149.48
N ALA A 15 55.86 -16.64 150.50
CA ALA A 15 54.45 -16.37 150.79
C ALA A 15 53.80 -15.34 149.82
N VAL A 16 54.61 -14.51 149.14
CA VAL A 16 54.10 -13.51 148.17
C VAL A 16 53.89 -14.12 146.79
N ALA A 17 54.66 -15.16 146.41
CA ALA A 17 54.53 -15.81 145.11
C ALA A 17 53.24 -16.65 144.96
N LEU A 18 52.67 -17.16 146.06
CA LEU A 18 51.46 -17.99 146.03
C LEU A 18 50.15 -17.20 145.89
N VAL A 19 50.15 -15.89 146.19
CA VAL A 19 48.95 -15.04 146.09
C VAL A 19 48.76 -14.47 144.67
N VAL A 20 49.83 -14.37 143.86
CA VAL A 20 49.76 -13.85 142.49
C VAL A 20 49.32 -14.93 141.48
N ALA A 21 49.51 -16.22 141.77
CA ALA A 21 49.14 -17.31 140.85
C ALA A 21 47.64 -17.65 140.83
N VAL A 22 46.85 -17.26 141.85
CA VAL A 22 45.42 -17.60 141.95
C VAL A 22 44.50 -16.47 141.42
N GLY A 23 45.00 -15.23 141.28
CA GLY A 23 44.21 -14.09 140.80
C GLY A 23 44.11 -13.93 139.27
N GLY A 24 45.01 -14.53 138.48
CA GLY A 24 45.08 -14.33 137.02
C GLY A 24 44.15 -15.20 136.16
N GLY A 25 43.58 -16.28 136.71
CA GLY A 25 42.84 -17.28 135.92
C GLY A 25 41.36 -17.00 135.68
N ALA A 26 40.74 -16.06 136.40
CA ALA A 26 39.28 -15.92 136.45
C ALA A 26 38.65 -14.92 135.45
N LEU A 27 39.43 -14.24 134.60
CA LEU A 27 38.95 -13.18 133.70
C LEU A 27 38.89 -13.53 132.20
N LEU A 28 39.26 -14.76 131.81
CA LEU A 28 39.26 -15.19 130.39
C LEU A 28 38.17 -16.20 130.00
N ALA A 29 37.24 -16.53 130.89
CA ALA A 29 36.25 -17.60 130.66
C ALA A 29 34.77 -17.15 130.52
N SER A 30 34.46 -15.85 130.38
CA SER A 30 33.05 -15.38 130.38
C SER A 30 32.60 -14.56 129.16
N ARG A 31 33.12 -14.82 127.95
CA ARG A 31 32.59 -14.22 126.71
C ARG A 31 32.36 -15.26 125.61
N ALA A 32 31.30 -16.06 125.77
CA ALA A 32 30.70 -16.83 124.67
C ALA A 32 29.22 -17.08 124.96
N ASN A 33 28.34 -16.12 124.61
CA ASN A 33 26.99 -16.42 124.08
C ASN A 33 26.28 -15.14 123.58
N SER A 34 26.08 -14.97 122.26
CA SER A 34 25.11 -14.03 121.64
C SER A 34 24.87 -14.42 120.16
N GLN A 35 23.61 -14.63 119.74
CA GLN A 35 23.19 -14.97 118.35
C GLN A 35 23.21 -13.75 117.37
N PRO A 36 23.41 -13.95 116.04
CA PRO A 36 23.40 -12.88 115.03
C PRO A 36 22.00 -12.57 114.39
N PRO A 37 21.76 -11.34 113.85
CA PRO A 37 20.49 -10.87 113.25
C PRO A 37 20.29 -11.19 111.74
N LYS A 38 19.02 -11.26 111.25
CA LYS A 38 18.59 -11.53 109.84
C LYS A 38 18.80 -10.31 108.89
N GLN A 39 19.15 -10.53 107.61
CA GLN A 39 19.41 -9.52 106.54
C GLN A 39 18.20 -9.24 105.61
N GLU A 40 18.02 -8.00 105.11
CA GLU A 40 16.96 -7.59 104.15
C GLU A 40 17.41 -7.65 102.66
N LEU A 41 16.53 -8.14 101.76
CA LEU A 41 16.77 -8.32 100.31
C LEU A 41 16.18 -7.17 99.46
N ARG A 42 16.83 -6.77 98.34
CA ARG A 42 16.29 -5.78 97.38
C ARG A 42 15.37 -6.47 96.36
N THR A 43 14.14 -5.99 96.21
CA THR A 43 13.16 -6.56 95.29
C THR A 43 12.55 -5.54 94.32
N GLN A 44 12.10 -5.99 93.14
CA GLN A 44 11.28 -5.23 92.20
C GLN A 44 10.02 -6.02 91.84
N ALA A 45 8.88 -5.35 91.76
CA ALA A 45 7.63 -6.00 91.40
C ALA A 45 7.59 -6.36 89.91
N VAL A 46 7.11 -7.56 89.59
CA VAL A 46 6.76 -7.98 88.23
C VAL A 46 5.52 -7.21 87.80
N THR A 47 5.62 -6.39 86.76
CA THR A 47 4.51 -5.62 86.22
C THR A 47 4.22 -6.01 84.78
N LYS A 48 2.98 -5.79 84.34
CA LYS A 48 2.67 -5.84 82.91
C LYS A 48 3.28 -4.65 82.19
N GLY A 49 4.04 -4.93 81.15
CA GLY A 49 4.68 -3.93 80.31
C GLY A 49 4.60 -4.28 78.83
N SER A 50 5.28 -3.49 78.01
CA SER A 50 5.57 -3.84 76.62
C SER A 50 7.05 -4.18 76.49
N VAL A 51 7.34 -5.21 75.70
CA VAL A 51 8.70 -5.52 75.28
C VAL A 51 8.74 -5.53 73.76
N THR A 52 9.70 -4.81 73.21
CA THR A 52 9.95 -4.74 71.78
C THR A 52 11.41 -5.06 71.55
N GLN A 53 11.67 -6.10 70.78
CA GLN A 53 12.99 -6.44 70.30
C GLN A 53 13.15 -5.85 68.91
N SER A 54 14.21 -5.09 68.72
CA SER A 54 14.54 -4.46 67.45
C SER A 54 15.97 -4.73 67.03
N VAL A 55 16.20 -4.71 65.73
CA VAL A 55 17.53 -4.73 65.11
C VAL A 55 17.77 -3.38 64.48
N ALA A 56 18.89 -2.75 64.80
CA ALA A 56 19.29 -1.48 64.21
C ALA A 56 19.95 -1.73 62.84
N VAL A 57 19.40 -1.09 61.81
CA VAL A 57 19.97 -1.02 60.46
C VAL A 57 20.43 0.40 60.23
N SER A 58 21.74 0.64 60.24
CA SER A 58 22.32 1.96 60.03
C SER A 58 22.81 2.10 58.59
N GLY A 59 22.58 3.26 57.99
CA GLY A 59 22.79 3.47 56.57
C GLY A 59 22.58 4.91 56.11
N SER A 60 22.54 5.09 54.79
CA SER A 60 22.24 6.38 54.18
C SER A 60 20.88 6.34 53.47
N VAL A 61 20.18 7.47 53.51
CA VAL A 61 18.92 7.64 52.78
C VAL A 61 19.24 7.91 51.32
N ALA A 62 18.60 7.23 50.39
CA ALA A 62 18.60 7.55 48.97
C ALA A 62 17.17 7.74 48.44
N ALA A 63 17.08 8.36 47.27
CA ALA A 63 15.85 8.35 46.50
C ALA A 63 15.56 6.93 46.03
N SER A 64 14.30 6.50 46.07
CA SER A 64 13.86 5.15 45.64
C SER A 64 14.21 4.81 44.19
N GLY A 65 14.53 5.80 43.35
CA GLY A 65 15.04 5.59 42.00
C GLY A 65 15.53 6.87 41.34
N GLN A 66 16.36 6.71 40.31
CA GLN A 66 16.82 7.78 39.43
C GLN A 66 16.47 7.47 37.98
N THR A 67 15.92 8.44 37.27
CA THR A 67 15.67 8.36 35.83
C THR A 67 16.70 9.21 35.10
N LYS A 68 17.49 8.58 34.24
CA LYS A 68 18.46 9.25 33.36
C LYS A 68 17.73 9.70 32.09
N LEU A 69 17.70 11.00 31.83
CA LEU A 69 17.00 11.62 30.71
C LEU A 69 18.02 12.14 29.71
N ALA A 70 17.79 11.83 28.43
CA ALA A 70 18.58 12.27 27.31
C ALA A 70 17.66 12.70 26.17
N PHE A 71 18.12 13.61 25.31
CA PHE A 71 17.44 13.85 24.04
C PHE A 71 17.55 12.61 23.15
N LYS A 72 16.51 12.33 22.37
CA LYS A 72 16.53 11.23 21.38
C LYS A 72 17.32 11.60 20.13
N THR A 73 17.53 12.89 19.91
CA THR A 73 18.29 13.48 18.80
C THR A 73 19.50 14.20 19.36
N ASN A 74 20.62 14.16 18.64
CA ASN A 74 21.81 14.91 19.01
C ASN A 74 21.61 16.40 18.66
N GLY A 75 22.04 17.31 19.53
CA GLY A 75 21.93 18.74 19.28
C GLY A 75 22.56 19.58 20.38
N ARG A 76 22.68 20.89 20.10
CA ARG A 76 23.17 21.88 21.07
C ARG A 76 22.02 22.31 21.98
N VAL A 77 22.23 22.36 23.29
CA VAL A 77 21.22 22.84 24.24
C VAL A 77 20.92 24.32 23.96
N SER A 78 19.66 24.65 23.67
CA SER A 78 19.19 26.01 23.38
C SER A 78 18.63 26.68 24.64
N ALA A 79 17.84 25.95 25.43
CA ALA A 79 17.35 26.43 26.71
C ALA A 79 17.30 25.33 27.77
N LEU A 80 17.47 25.74 29.02
CA LEU A 80 17.31 24.90 30.19
C LEU A 80 16.27 25.57 31.09
N TYR A 81 15.15 24.88 31.32
CA TYR A 81 14.00 25.43 32.07
C TYR A 81 14.03 25.08 33.56
N VAL A 82 14.98 24.25 33.97
CA VAL A 82 15.08 23.74 35.33
C VAL A 82 16.49 23.84 35.90
N ALA A 83 16.58 24.01 37.22
CA ALA A 83 17.84 24.04 37.95
C ALA A 83 18.03 22.77 38.81
N VAL A 84 19.28 22.46 39.15
CA VAL A 84 19.60 21.39 40.10
C VAL A 84 18.90 21.66 41.44
N GLY A 85 18.20 20.66 41.97
CA GLY A 85 17.39 20.75 43.20
C GLY A 85 15.94 21.19 42.99
N GLN A 86 15.53 21.58 41.79
CA GLN A 86 14.15 21.96 41.49
C GLN A 86 13.21 20.75 41.42
N GLN A 87 12.00 20.89 41.98
CA GLN A 87 10.91 19.94 41.81
C GLN A 87 10.24 20.13 40.45
N VAL A 88 9.97 19.02 39.77
CA VAL A 88 9.29 18.99 38.47
C VAL A 88 8.14 18.00 38.49
N THR A 89 7.14 18.26 37.65
CA THR A 89 5.96 17.39 37.49
C THR A 89 6.03 16.60 36.18
N ALA A 90 5.32 15.47 36.11
CA ALA A 90 5.23 14.69 34.89
C ALA A 90 4.74 15.54 33.70
N GLY A 91 5.41 15.45 32.56
CA GLY A 91 5.12 16.23 31.35
C GLY A 91 5.75 17.63 31.30
N GLN A 92 6.35 18.11 32.40
CA GLN A 92 7.00 19.42 32.43
C GLN A 92 8.23 19.46 31.51
N ALA A 93 8.35 20.50 30.69
CA ALA A 93 9.53 20.75 29.87
C ALA A 93 10.75 21.07 30.74
N LEU A 94 11.87 20.40 30.48
CA LEU A 94 13.10 20.48 31.26
C LEU A 94 14.20 21.21 30.49
N ALA A 95 14.38 20.86 29.22
CA ALA A 95 15.37 21.46 28.34
C ALA A 95 14.91 21.38 26.88
N THR A 96 15.45 22.25 26.03
CA THR A 96 15.30 22.20 24.57
C THR A 96 16.66 22.24 23.88
N ILE A 97 16.77 21.58 22.73
CA ILE A 97 17.90 21.77 21.80
C ILE A 97 17.54 22.78 20.70
N ASP A 98 18.55 23.27 19.99
CA ASP A 98 18.34 24.04 18.77
C ASP A 98 17.59 23.18 17.74
N ALA A 99 16.38 23.60 17.42
CA ALA A 99 15.45 22.88 16.56
C ALA A 99 15.46 23.39 15.12
N THR A 100 16.32 24.36 14.76
CA THR A 100 16.32 24.99 13.43
C THR A 100 16.45 23.96 12.30
N ASP A 101 17.40 23.04 12.42
CA ASP A 101 17.61 21.98 11.42
C ASP A 101 16.44 20.97 11.40
N LEU A 102 15.82 20.70 12.55
CA LEU A 102 14.68 19.80 12.66
C LEU A 102 13.42 20.41 12.04
N GLN A 103 13.21 21.71 12.22
CA GLN A 103 12.13 22.47 11.57
C GLN A 103 12.32 22.52 10.06
N ASN A 104 13.55 22.77 9.59
CA ASN A 104 13.89 22.75 8.17
C ASN A 104 13.67 21.34 7.58
N ALA A 105 14.06 20.28 8.29
CA ALA A 105 13.84 18.90 7.88
C ALA A 105 12.35 18.55 7.78
N LEU A 106 11.54 18.99 8.75
CA LEU A 106 10.08 18.83 8.71
C LEU A 106 9.47 19.56 7.52
N GLN A 107 9.86 20.83 7.29
CA GLN A 107 9.39 21.61 6.15
C GLN A 107 9.73 20.92 4.82
N GLN A 108 10.96 20.42 4.67
CA GLN A 108 11.37 19.69 3.47
C GLN A 108 10.56 18.39 3.29
N ALA A 109 10.34 17.63 4.37
CA ALA A 109 9.52 16.42 4.33
C ALA A 109 8.07 16.72 3.90
N GLN A 110 7.49 17.82 4.38
CA GLN A 110 6.14 18.26 4.00
C GLN A 110 6.06 18.67 2.52
N GLN A 111 7.08 19.34 1.99
CA GLN A 111 7.14 19.67 0.55
C GLN A 111 7.28 18.41 -0.31
N ASN A 112 8.05 17.43 0.14
CA ASN A 112 8.19 16.14 -0.53
C ASN A 112 6.86 15.38 -0.54
N LEU A 113 6.13 15.35 0.58
CA LEU A 113 4.79 14.76 0.65
C LEU A 113 3.82 15.43 -0.32
N LYS A 114 3.79 16.77 -0.33
CA LYS A 114 2.95 17.53 -1.26
C LYS A 114 3.28 17.19 -2.72
N SER A 115 4.56 17.09 -3.05
CA SER A 115 5.02 16.73 -4.41
C SER A 115 4.64 15.30 -4.79
N ALA A 116 4.72 14.36 -3.84
CA ALA A 116 4.27 12.98 -4.04
C ALA A 116 2.75 12.90 -4.26
N GLN A 117 1.95 13.64 -3.48
CA GLN A 117 0.50 13.71 -3.63
C GLN A 117 0.08 14.27 -4.99
N LEU A 118 0.74 15.34 -5.45
CA LEU A 118 0.49 15.90 -6.79
C LEU A 118 0.86 14.90 -7.89
N SER A 119 1.94 14.15 -7.71
CA SER A 119 2.35 13.11 -8.66
C SER A 119 1.32 11.98 -8.71
N TYR A 120 0.84 11.51 -7.56
CA TYR A 120 -0.25 10.53 -7.47
C TYR A 120 -1.53 11.02 -8.18
N GLN A 121 -1.94 12.27 -7.95
CA GLN A 121 -3.11 12.83 -8.62
C GLN A 121 -2.96 12.84 -10.15
N LYS A 122 -1.78 13.23 -10.65
CA LYS A 122 -1.48 13.18 -12.10
C LYS A 122 -1.54 11.75 -12.64
N THR A 123 -1.04 10.77 -11.90
CA THR A 123 -1.13 9.35 -12.29
C THR A 123 -2.57 8.86 -12.36
N VAL A 124 -3.43 9.25 -11.40
CA VAL A 124 -4.87 8.92 -11.42
C VAL A 124 -5.56 9.58 -12.62
N GLN A 125 -5.25 10.84 -12.93
CA GLN A 125 -5.78 11.52 -14.12
C GLN A 125 -5.34 10.83 -15.41
N SER A 126 -4.06 10.48 -15.51
CA SER A 126 -3.50 9.75 -16.66
C SER A 126 -4.16 8.39 -16.86
N ALA A 127 -4.58 7.70 -15.79
CA ALA A 127 -5.34 6.47 -15.89
C ALA A 127 -6.73 6.69 -16.51
N GLY A 128 -7.42 7.77 -16.10
CA GLY A 128 -8.69 8.17 -16.71
C GLY A 128 -8.55 8.59 -18.18
N ASP A 129 -7.44 9.26 -18.51
CA ASP A 129 -7.12 9.63 -19.90
C ASP A 129 -6.85 8.40 -20.76
N ALA A 130 -6.07 7.43 -20.25
CA ALA A 130 -5.80 6.16 -20.94
C ALA A 130 -7.10 5.38 -21.23
N GLN A 131 -8.04 5.35 -20.29
CA GLN A 131 -9.35 4.74 -20.49
C GLN A 131 -10.15 5.44 -21.59
N ARG A 132 -10.20 6.78 -21.58
CA ARG A 132 -10.86 7.57 -22.64
C ARG A 132 -10.19 7.35 -24.01
N THR A 133 -8.87 7.25 -24.07
CA THR A 133 -8.14 6.93 -25.30
C THR A 133 -8.48 5.53 -25.81
N LEU A 134 -8.63 4.54 -24.93
CA LEU A 134 -9.07 3.19 -25.34
C LEU A 134 -10.47 3.23 -25.97
N GLU A 135 -11.42 3.90 -25.33
CA GLU A 135 -12.79 4.06 -25.85
C GLU A 135 -12.81 4.79 -27.20
N GLN A 136 -12.07 5.89 -27.33
CA GLN A 136 -11.94 6.62 -28.59
C GLN A 136 -11.31 5.77 -29.69
N THR A 137 -10.29 4.98 -29.36
CA THR A 137 -9.62 4.07 -30.30
C THR A 137 -10.57 2.97 -30.76
N GLN A 138 -11.38 2.40 -29.86
CA GLN A 138 -12.40 1.41 -30.21
C GLN A 138 -13.46 2.01 -31.14
N GLN A 139 -13.88 3.25 -30.91
CA GLN A 139 -14.85 3.91 -31.77
C GLN A 139 -14.27 4.26 -33.14
N SER A 140 -13.06 4.83 -33.19
CA SER A 140 -12.42 5.22 -34.46
C SER A 140 -12.15 4.01 -35.34
N THR A 141 -11.64 2.92 -34.76
CA THR A 141 -11.36 1.68 -35.50
C THR A 141 -12.63 1.02 -36.03
N GLN A 142 -13.74 1.04 -35.28
CA GLN A 142 -15.03 0.61 -35.78
C GLN A 142 -15.50 1.45 -36.97
N ASN A 143 -15.33 2.77 -36.91
CA ASN A 143 -15.69 3.67 -38.02
C ASN A 143 -14.84 3.43 -39.27
N ASP A 144 -13.55 3.16 -39.11
CA ASP A 144 -12.63 2.85 -40.21
C ASP A 144 -13.05 1.55 -40.92
N ILE A 145 -13.35 0.50 -40.15
CA ILE A 145 -13.84 -0.78 -40.69
C ILE A 145 -15.19 -0.57 -41.40
N ALA A 146 -16.12 0.16 -40.78
CA ALA A 146 -17.42 0.44 -41.38
C ALA A 146 -17.30 1.22 -42.69
N THR A 147 -16.38 2.19 -42.77
CA THR A 147 -16.11 2.96 -43.99
C THR A 147 -15.55 2.06 -45.10
N ALA A 148 -14.59 1.17 -44.76
CA ALA A 148 -14.05 0.21 -45.71
C ALA A 148 -15.13 -0.76 -46.24
N GLN A 149 -16.01 -1.25 -45.35
CA GLN A 149 -17.15 -2.09 -45.72
C GLN A 149 -18.16 -1.36 -46.62
N GLN A 150 -18.46 -0.10 -46.34
CA GLN A 150 -19.33 0.73 -47.19
C GLN A 150 -18.74 0.92 -48.59
N ASN A 151 -17.42 1.12 -48.70
CA ASN A 151 -16.75 1.23 -49.99
C ASN A 151 -16.83 -0.09 -50.78
N LEU A 152 -16.62 -1.23 -50.13
CA LEU A 152 -16.82 -2.55 -50.76
C LEU A 152 -18.27 -2.74 -51.23
N ALA A 153 -19.26 -2.36 -50.40
CA ALA A 153 -20.68 -2.48 -50.75
C ALA A 153 -21.05 -1.63 -51.98
N LYS A 154 -20.53 -0.40 -52.07
CA LYS A 154 -20.68 0.47 -53.25
C LYS A 154 -20.07 -0.17 -54.49
N LEU A 155 -18.84 -0.70 -54.39
CA LEU A 155 -18.19 -1.38 -55.51
C LEU A 155 -18.99 -2.61 -55.99
N LYS A 156 -19.48 -3.44 -55.06
CA LYS A 156 -20.35 -4.60 -55.40
C LYS A 156 -21.66 -4.17 -56.06
N THR A 157 -22.26 -3.07 -55.63
CA THR A 157 -23.47 -2.51 -56.24
C THR A 157 -23.19 -2.02 -57.67
N ASN A 158 -22.13 -1.24 -57.86
CA ASN A 158 -21.72 -0.76 -59.17
C ASN A 158 -21.40 -1.91 -60.12
N TYR A 159 -20.69 -2.93 -59.64
CA TYR A 159 -20.42 -4.16 -60.37
C TYR A 159 -21.72 -4.86 -60.81
N THR A 160 -22.67 -5.05 -59.89
CA THR A 160 -23.95 -5.72 -60.18
C THR A 160 -24.76 -4.97 -61.23
N THR A 161 -24.85 -3.65 -61.12
CA THR A 161 -25.55 -2.80 -62.11
C THR A 161 -24.85 -2.84 -63.47
N ALA A 162 -23.52 -2.71 -63.50
CA ALA A 162 -22.74 -2.75 -64.74
C ALA A 162 -22.85 -4.11 -65.44
N LYS A 163 -22.76 -5.20 -64.67
CA LYS A 163 -23.01 -6.58 -65.14
C LYS A 163 -24.40 -6.73 -65.75
N GLY A 164 -25.44 -6.28 -65.05
CA GLY A 164 -26.83 -6.33 -65.54
C GLY A 164 -26.99 -5.58 -66.86
N ASN A 165 -26.46 -4.35 -66.93
CA ASN A 165 -26.51 -3.54 -68.15
C ASN A 165 -25.76 -4.24 -69.30
N ALA A 166 -24.52 -4.66 -69.07
CA ALA A 166 -23.69 -5.33 -70.08
C ALA A 166 -24.37 -6.58 -70.67
N LEU A 167 -24.92 -7.45 -69.82
CA LEU A 167 -25.58 -8.69 -70.26
C LEU A 167 -26.95 -8.44 -70.93
N SER A 168 -27.62 -7.34 -70.60
CA SER A 168 -28.91 -6.99 -71.21
C SER A 168 -28.78 -6.53 -72.68
N PHE A 169 -27.64 -5.96 -73.07
CA PHE A 169 -27.47 -5.42 -74.42
C PHE A 169 -27.35 -6.51 -75.49
N GLY A 170 -26.71 -7.65 -75.19
CA GLY A 170 -26.48 -8.74 -76.16
C GLY A 170 -27.76 -9.18 -76.90
N PRO A 171 -28.81 -9.61 -76.18
CA PRO A 171 -30.09 -10.01 -76.80
C PRO A 171 -30.73 -8.90 -77.63
N THR A 172 -30.63 -7.64 -77.20
CA THR A 172 -31.21 -6.51 -77.94
C THR A 172 -30.45 -6.20 -79.23
N ILE A 173 -29.11 -6.28 -79.21
CA ILE A 173 -28.27 -6.11 -80.41
C ILE A 173 -28.57 -7.23 -81.42
N TYR A 174 -28.70 -8.46 -80.93
CA TYR A 174 -29.06 -9.61 -81.77
C TYR A 174 -30.43 -9.42 -82.44
N THR A 175 -31.44 -8.95 -81.68
CA THR A 175 -32.80 -8.74 -82.18
C THR A 175 -32.89 -7.58 -83.19
N ASP A 176 -32.25 -6.44 -82.90
CA ASP A 176 -32.20 -5.28 -83.80
C ASP A 176 -31.58 -5.66 -85.15
N LEU A 177 -30.47 -6.40 -85.12
CA LEU A 177 -29.76 -6.78 -86.34
C LEU A 177 -30.46 -7.91 -87.12
N GLY A 178 -31.17 -8.81 -86.44
CA GLY A 178 -32.06 -9.76 -87.12
C GLY A 178 -33.21 -9.03 -87.84
N SER A 179 -33.77 -8.00 -87.21
CA SER A 179 -34.81 -7.15 -87.82
C SER A 179 -34.27 -6.40 -89.04
N PHE A 180 -33.06 -5.85 -88.93
CA PHE A 180 -32.37 -5.16 -90.03
C PHE A 180 -32.24 -6.03 -91.29
N GLN A 181 -31.87 -7.31 -91.14
CA GLN A 181 -31.81 -8.25 -92.26
C GLN A 181 -33.17 -8.48 -92.91
N GLY A 182 -34.22 -8.69 -92.11
CA GLY A 182 -35.59 -8.87 -92.63
C GLY A 182 -36.13 -7.63 -93.34
N ASN A 183 -35.81 -6.45 -92.80
CA ASN A 183 -36.24 -5.18 -93.39
C ASN A 183 -35.52 -4.89 -94.71
N LEU A 184 -34.26 -5.28 -94.85
CA LEU A 184 -33.51 -5.15 -96.11
C LEU A 184 -34.10 -6.03 -97.23
N ALA A 185 -34.58 -7.23 -96.91
CA ALA A 185 -35.31 -8.08 -97.85
C ALA A 185 -36.65 -7.45 -98.28
N THR A 186 -37.37 -6.85 -97.32
CA THR A 186 -38.61 -6.12 -97.58
C THR A 186 -38.37 -4.89 -98.46
N LEU A 187 -37.30 -4.13 -98.18
CA LEU A 187 -36.90 -2.96 -98.94
C LEU A 187 -36.68 -3.28 -100.42
N LYS A 188 -36.05 -4.43 -100.72
CA LYS A 188 -35.89 -4.88 -102.11
C LYS A 188 -37.24 -5.06 -102.81
N THR A 189 -38.18 -5.72 -102.14
CA THR A 189 -39.52 -5.93 -102.68
C THR A 189 -40.22 -4.60 -102.96
N SER A 190 -40.09 -3.62 -102.05
CA SER A 190 -40.65 -2.28 -102.25
C SER A 190 -40.02 -1.51 -103.42
N VAL A 191 -38.70 -1.63 -103.62
CA VAL A 191 -38.00 -1.05 -104.78
C VAL A 191 -38.48 -1.69 -106.09
N ASP A 192 -38.66 -3.01 -106.12
CA ASP A 192 -39.19 -3.73 -107.29
C ASP A 192 -40.63 -3.27 -107.61
N VAL A 193 -41.48 -3.06 -106.61
CA VAL A 193 -42.84 -2.51 -106.77
C VAL A 193 -42.80 -1.10 -107.36
N VAL A 194 -41.97 -0.20 -106.84
CA VAL A 194 -41.83 1.16 -107.37
C VAL A 194 -41.39 1.16 -108.84
N LEU A 195 -40.42 0.32 -109.21
CA LEU A 195 -39.98 0.21 -110.60
C LEU A 195 -41.09 -0.27 -111.54
N ASN A 196 -41.89 -1.25 -111.12
CA ASN A 196 -43.05 -1.72 -111.87
C ASN A 196 -44.13 -0.63 -112.00
N ASP A 197 -44.37 0.14 -110.94
CA ASP A 197 -45.32 1.24 -110.96
C ASP A 197 -44.88 2.37 -111.91
N ILE A 198 -43.58 2.70 -111.92
CA ILE A 198 -42.99 3.67 -112.87
C ILE A 198 -43.18 3.19 -114.32
N ASP A 199 -42.91 1.91 -114.60
CA ASP A 199 -43.07 1.34 -115.95
C ASP A 199 -44.54 1.33 -116.40
N ASN A 200 -45.46 0.96 -115.49
CA ASN A 200 -46.90 0.99 -115.76
C ASN A 200 -47.41 2.41 -116.04
N ALA A 201 -46.94 3.40 -115.27
CA ALA A 201 -47.29 4.80 -115.49
C ALA A 201 -46.82 5.29 -116.86
N PHE A 202 -45.61 4.88 -117.28
CA PHE A 202 -45.07 5.21 -118.61
C PHE A 202 -45.87 4.57 -119.75
N ARG A 203 -46.29 3.30 -119.58
CA ARG A 203 -47.06 2.55 -120.58
C ARG A 203 -48.52 2.98 -120.73
N SER A 204 -49.10 3.63 -119.72
CA SER A 204 -50.50 4.07 -119.75
C SER A 204 -50.81 5.09 -120.87
N GLY A 205 -49.77 5.69 -121.48
CA GLY A 205 -49.88 6.51 -122.69
C GLY A 205 -50.48 7.91 -122.48
N ASN A 206 -50.77 8.28 -121.22
CA ASN A 206 -51.51 9.50 -120.88
C ASN A 206 -50.62 10.66 -120.39
N LEU A 207 -49.30 10.57 -120.59
CA LEU A 207 -48.30 11.54 -120.12
C LEU A 207 -47.84 12.48 -121.25
N GLY A 208 -47.75 13.79 -120.96
CA GLY A 208 -47.12 14.76 -121.84
C GLY A 208 -45.59 14.62 -121.88
N LEU A 209 -44.94 15.34 -122.81
CA LEU A 209 -43.48 15.21 -123.05
C LEU A 209 -42.64 15.57 -121.80
N ASN A 210 -43.06 16.57 -121.04
CA ASN A 210 -42.35 16.99 -119.83
C ASN A 210 -42.52 15.95 -118.70
N GLU A 211 -43.72 15.41 -118.55
CA GLU A 211 -44.03 14.34 -117.61
C GLU A 211 -43.27 13.06 -117.95
N GLN A 212 -43.14 12.71 -119.23
CA GLN A 212 -42.33 11.58 -119.68
C GLN A 212 -40.85 11.73 -119.32
N ASN A 213 -40.29 12.95 -119.45
CA ASN A 213 -38.90 13.22 -119.08
C ASN A 213 -38.67 13.11 -117.56
N ASP A 214 -39.61 13.62 -116.77
CA ASP A 214 -39.58 13.55 -115.30
C ASP A 214 -39.71 12.09 -114.81
N VAL A 215 -40.63 11.32 -115.39
CA VAL A 215 -40.81 9.88 -115.09
C VAL A 215 -39.58 9.08 -115.49
N LYS A 216 -38.98 9.36 -116.65
CA LYS A 216 -37.74 8.70 -117.08
C LYS A 216 -36.54 9.03 -116.19
N SER A 217 -36.46 10.27 -115.71
CA SER A 217 -35.46 10.68 -114.72
C SER A 217 -35.63 9.91 -113.41
N ALA A 218 -36.87 9.78 -112.92
CA ALA A 218 -37.17 8.96 -111.75
C ALA A 218 -36.81 7.48 -111.95
N GLN A 219 -37.10 6.92 -113.12
CA GLN A 219 -36.73 5.56 -113.49
C GLN A 219 -35.21 5.35 -113.45
N ASN A 220 -34.43 6.28 -114.01
CA ASN A 220 -32.97 6.21 -113.99
C ASN A 220 -32.41 6.26 -112.56
N SER A 221 -32.96 7.13 -111.72
CA SER A 221 -32.59 7.22 -110.29
C SER A 221 -32.91 5.91 -109.56
N MET A 222 -34.08 5.32 -109.78
CA MET A 222 -34.46 4.04 -109.17
C MET A 222 -33.62 2.86 -109.69
N ASN A 223 -33.32 2.80 -110.99
CA ASN A 223 -32.39 1.81 -111.55
C ASN A 223 -30.99 1.92 -110.91
N SER A 224 -30.54 3.15 -110.64
CA SER A 224 -29.27 3.39 -109.94
C SER A 224 -29.28 2.94 -108.48
N ALA A 225 -30.45 2.74 -107.86
CA ALA A 225 -30.58 2.21 -106.50
C ALA A 225 -30.39 0.68 -106.41
N TYR A 226 -30.49 -0.05 -107.53
CA TYR A 226 -30.50 -1.51 -107.53
C TYR A 226 -29.14 -2.12 -107.16
N SER A 227 -28.04 -1.58 -107.70
CA SER A 227 -26.68 -2.06 -107.40
C SER A 227 -26.29 -1.83 -105.92
N PRO A 228 -26.51 -0.63 -105.34
CA PRO A 228 -26.36 -0.41 -103.91
C PRO A 228 -27.21 -1.36 -103.06
N LEU A 229 -28.46 -1.62 -103.43
CA LEU A 229 -29.33 -2.54 -102.70
C LEU A 229 -28.82 -3.99 -102.70
N SER A 230 -28.41 -4.51 -103.86
CA SER A 230 -27.78 -5.83 -103.97
C SER A 230 -26.48 -5.92 -103.15
N SER A 231 -25.70 -4.83 -103.17
CA SER A 231 -24.47 -4.72 -102.36
C SER A 231 -24.78 -4.74 -100.87
N ALA A 232 -25.80 -3.99 -100.42
CA ALA A 232 -26.25 -3.98 -99.03
C ALA A 232 -26.68 -5.39 -98.59
N GLN A 233 -27.44 -6.12 -99.42
CA GLN A 233 -27.86 -7.50 -99.11
C GLN A 233 -26.67 -8.44 -98.98
N THR A 234 -25.74 -8.38 -99.94
CA THR A 234 -24.53 -9.21 -99.91
C THR A 234 -23.69 -8.94 -98.65
N LEU A 235 -23.51 -7.67 -98.29
CA LEU A 235 -22.76 -7.27 -97.08
C LEU A 235 -23.49 -7.67 -95.79
N ALA A 236 -24.83 -7.58 -95.77
CA ALA A 236 -25.63 -8.04 -94.65
C ALA A 236 -25.46 -9.55 -94.38
N ASP A 237 -25.38 -10.37 -95.43
CA ASP A 237 -25.22 -11.81 -95.30
C ASP A 237 -23.78 -12.24 -95.04
N SER A 238 -22.81 -11.66 -95.76
CA SER A 238 -21.42 -12.12 -95.76
C SER A 238 -20.52 -11.43 -94.73
N VAL A 239 -20.88 -10.24 -94.25
CA VAL A 239 -20.04 -9.46 -93.33
C VAL A 239 -20.75 -9.19 -92.01
N LEU A 240 -22.00 -8.70 -92.08
CA LEU A 240 -22.77 -8.36 -90.87
C LEU A 240 -23.14 -9.61 -90.08
N LYS A 241 -23.70 -10.64 -90.72
CA LYS A 241 -24.11 -11.88 -90.04
C LYS A 241 -22.97 -12.57 -89.27
N PRO A 242 -21.79 -12.85 -89.86
CA PRO A 242 -20.70 -13.48 -89.11
C PRO A 242 -20.18 -12.61 -87.96
N SER A 243 -20.19 -11.28 -88.13
CA SER A 243 -19.77 -10.34 -87.07
C SER A 243 -20.71 -10.34 -85.87
N ILE A 244 -22.00 -10.66 -86.07
CA ILE A 244 -22.98 -10.83 -84.99
C ILE A 244 -22.67 -12.10 -84.20
N ASP A 245 -22.42 -13.21 -84.89
CA ASP A 245 -22.10 -14.49 -84.27
C ASP A 245 -20.77 -14.40 -83.47
N ASP A 246 -19.78 -13.67 -84.00
CA ASP A 246 -18.53 -13.36 -83.30
C ASP A 246 -18.79 -12.56 -82.01
N LEU A 247 -19.66 -11.54 -82.05
CA LEU A 247 -20.01 -10.75 -80.86
C LEU A 247 -20.74 -11.60 -79.82
N GLN A 248 -21.71 -12.41 -80.25
CA GLN A 248 -22.48 -13.27 -79.35
C GLN A 248 -21.55 -14.23 -78.60
N ARG A 249 -20.63 -14.90 -79.31
CA ARG A 249 -19.66 -15.80 -78.70
C ARG A 249 -18.75 -15.07 -77.69
N ALA A 250 -18.33 -13.84 -78.01
CA ALA A 250 -17.53 -13.05 -77.08
C ALA A 250 -18.32 -12.65 -75.81
N LEU A 251 -19.61 -12.30 -75.95
CA LEU A 251 -20.50 -12.01 -74.82
C LEU A 251 -20.76 -13.26 -73.96
N ASP A 252 -20.91 -14.44 -74.57
CA ASP A 252 -21.05 -15.71 -73.85
C ASP A 252 -19.79 -16.03 -73.02
N ASN A 253 -18.60 -15.82 -73.60
CA ASN A 253 -17.32 -15.99 -72.89
C ASN A 253 -17.19 -15.01 -71.72
N ILE A 254 -17.63 -13.76 -71.88
CA ILE A 254 -17.71 -12.77 -70.79
C ILE A 254 -18.67 -13.25 -69.70
N GLY A 255 -19.86 -13.73 -70.07
CA GLY A 255 -20.85 -14.24 -69.13
C GLY A 255 -20.33 -15.42 -68.30
N ALA A 256 -19.60 -16.34 -68.93
CA ALA A 256 -18.94 -17.46 -68.25
C ALA A 256 -17.86 -16.98 -67.25
N ALA A 257 -17.01 -16.03 -67.65
CA ALA A 257 -15.98 -15.48 -66.77
C ALA A 257 -16.58 -14.69 -65.58
N ILE A 258 -17.68 -13.96 -65.81
CA ILE A 258 -18.45 -13.30 -64.74
C ILE A 258 -18.99 -14.33 -63.74
N ALA A 259 -19.57 -15.43 -64.23
CA ALA A 259 -20.13 -16.46 -63.36
C ALA A 259 -19.04 -17.15 -62.52
N GLU A 260 -17.86 -17.38 -63.08
CA GLU A 260 -16.70 -17.91 -62.33
C GLU A 260 -16.24 -16.92 -61.24
N PHE A 261 -16.16 -15.63 -61.56
CA PHE A 261 -15.80 -14.59 -60.60
C PHE A 261 -16.84 -14.47 -59.48
N ASP A 262 -18.13 -14.48 -59.80
CA ASP A 262 -19.22 -14.47 -58.82
C ASP A 262 -19.14 -15.67 -57.88
N ALA A 263 -18.87 -16.86 -58.41
CA ALA A 263 -18.70 -18.07 -57.60
C ALA A 263 -17.50 -17.95 -56.64
N ALA A 264 -16.36 -17.45 -57.12
CA ALA A 264 -15.18 -17.22 -56.29
C ALA A 264 -15.44 -16.17 -55.19
N LEU A 265 -16.15 -15.08 -55.52
CA LEU A 265 -16.55 -14.08 -54.53
C LEU A 265 -17.49 -14.63 -53.46
N ALA A 266 -18.43 -15.50 -53.83
CA ALA A 266 -19.38 -16.09 -52.91
C ALA A 266 -18.70 -17.01 -51.89
N THR A 267 -17.64 -17.72 -52.29
CA THR A 267 -16.88 -18.62 -51.41
C THR A 267 -15.69 -17.95 -50.72
N GLY A 268 -15.37 -16.71 -51.06
CA GLY A 268 -14.16 -16.02 -50.58
C GLY A 268 -12.86 -16.62 -51.11
N SER A 269 -12.92 -17.26 -52.29
CA SER A 269 -11.77 -17.89 -52.94
C SER A 269 -10.94 -16.87 -53.73
N ASP A 270 -9.73 -17.28 -54.12
CA ASP A 270 -8.87 -16.50 -55.02
C ASP A 270 -9.58 -16.23 -56.37
N THR A 271 -9.69 -14.95 -56.73
CA THR A 271 -10.34 -14.49 -57.97
C THR A 271 -9.38 -14.37 -59.15
N SER A 272 -8.07 -14.55 -58.95
CA SER A 272 -7.03 -14.25 -59.95
C SER A 272 -7.24 -14.99 -61.27
N ARG A 273 -7.69 -16.25 -61.20
CA ARG A 273 -7.99 -17.04 -62.40
C ARG A 273 -9.18 -16.46 -63.18
N ALA A 274 -10.29 -16.21 -62.49
CA ALA A 274 -11.48 -15.61 -63.08
C ALA A 274 -11.18 -14.22 -63.67
N SER A 275 -10.32 -13.43 -63.01
CA SER A 275 -9.87 -12.14 -63.54
C SER A 275 -9.07 -12.27 -64.84
N ALA A 276 -8.18 -13.26 -64.94
CA ALA A 276 -7.43 -13.52 -66.17
C ALA A 276 -8.35 -14.00 -67.31
N ASP A 277 -9.31 -14.88 -67.01
CA ASP A 277 -10.30 -15.36 -67.98
C ASP A 277 -11.20 -14.22 -68.47
N PHE A 278 -11.61 -13.31 -67.58
CA PHE A 278 -12.38 -12.14 -67.94
C PHE A 278 -11.60 -11.18 -68.85
N GLN A 279 -10.32 -10.90 -68.57
CA GLN A 279 -9.48 -10.05 -69.43
C GLN A 279 -9.29 -10.62 -70.84
N ARG A 280 -9.17 -11.95 -70.94
CA ARG A 280 -9.13 -12.65 -72.24
C ARG A 280 -10.46 -12.46 -72.98
N ALA A 281 -11.59 -12.70 -72.33
CA ALA A 281 -12.92 -12.52 -72.92
C ALA A 281 -13.18 -11.05 -73.34
N MET A 282 -12.68 -10.08 -72.57
CA MET A 282 -12.74 -8.65 -72.93
C MET A 282 -11.96 -8.31 -74.20
N SER A 283 -10.81 -8.95 -74.40
CA SER A 283 -10.01 -8.76 -75.62
C SER A 283 -10.76 -9.32 -76.84
N GLU A 284 -11.40 -10.48 -76.71
CA GLU A 284 -12.25 -11.07 -77.74
C GLU A 284 -13.46 -10.18 -78.06
N TYR A 285 -14.13 -9.63 -77.03
CA TYR A 285 -15.24 -8.69 -77.19
C TYR A 285 -14.82 -7.41 -77.90
N SER A 286 -13.68 -6.81 -77.53
CA SER A 286 -13.20 -5.59 -78.18
C SER A 286 -12.96 -5.83 -79.68
N LEU A 287 -12.42 -6.99 -80.05
CA LEU A 287 -12.21 -7.36 -81.46
C LEU A 287 -13.55 -7.57 -82.18
N ALA A 288 -14.47 -8.33 -81.58
CA ALA A 288 -15.78 -8.62 -82.17
C ALA A 288 -16.66 -7.37 -82.32
N SER A 289 -16.66 -6.49 -81.32
CA SER A 289 -17.35 -5.20 -81.33
C SER A 289 -16.82 -4.28 -82.45
N SER A 290 -15.50 -4.19 -82.60
CA SER A 290 -14.88 -3.41 -83.69
C SER A 290 -15.26 -3.94 -85.07
N ARG A 291 -15.21 -5.27 -85.26
CA ARG A 291 -15.64 -5.93 -86.50
C ARG A 291 -17.11 -5.66 -86.81
N LEU A 292 -17.98 -5.81 -85.81
CA LEU A 292 -19.42 -5.55 -85.98
C LEU A 292 -19.70 -4.09 -86.32
N SER A 293 -19.05 -3.14 -85.65
CA SER A 293 -19.17 -1.73 -85.98
C SER A 293 -18.77 -1.44 -87.44
N GLY A 294 -17.66 -2.02 -87.90
CA GLY A 294 -17.24 -1.91 -89.29
C GLY A 294 -18.22 -2.56 -90.27
N ALA A 295 -18.79 -3.71 -89.89
CA ALA A 295 -19.82 -4.39 -90.69
C ALA A 295 -21.09 -3.54 -90.83
N ILE A 296 -21.56 -2.91 -89.74
CA ILE A 296 -22.70 -1.98 -89.76
C ILE A 296 -22.41 -0.80 -90.71
N ASP A 297 -21.23 -0.18 -90.61
CA ASP A 297 -20.84 0.93 -91.48
C ASP A 297 -20.78 0.52 -92.96
N SER A 298 -20.34 -0.72 -93.23
CA SER A 298 -20.28 -1.27 -94.59
C SER A 298 -21.65 -1.43 -95.24
N VAL A 299 -22.69 -1.79 -94.47
CA VAL A 299 -24.07 -1.87 -94.99
C VAL A 299 -24.76 -0.51 -95.00
N ASN A 300 -24.43 0.38 -94.07
CA ASN A 300 -25.02 1.71 -94.00
C ASN A 300 -24.61 2.61 -95.18
N THR A 301 -23.42 2.39 -95.74
CA THR A 301 -22.92 3.11 -96.92
C THR A 301 -23.82 2.94 -98.16
N PRO A 302 -24.11 1.72 -98.65
CA PRO A 302 -25.04 1.52 -99.77
C PRO A 302 -26.48 1.95 -99.41
N LEU A 303 -26.93 1.80 -98.16
CA LEU A 303 -28.23 2.35 -97.74
C LEU A 303 -28.31 3.87 -97.96
N GLY A 304 -27.23 4.61 -97.67
CA GLY A 304 -27.15 6.04 -97.97
C GLY A 304 -27.27 6.35 -99.47
N SER A 305 -26.65 5.52 -100.33
CA SER A 305 -26.81 5.65 -101.78
C SER A 305 -28.24 5.37 -102.24
N ILE A 306 -28.91 4.36 -101.66
CA ILE A 306 -30.33 4.07 -101.94
C ILE A 306 -31.20 5.25 -101.54
N ALA A 307 -31.02 5.80 -100.33
CA ALA A 307 -31.76 6.96 -99.86
C ALA A 307 -31.61 8.17 -100.80
N SER A 308 -30.39 8.44 -101.26
CA SER A 308 -30.09 9.51 -102.23
C SER A 308 -30.82 9.30 -103.57
N ASN A 309 -30.75 8.08 -104.11
CA ASN A 309 -31.40 7.73 -105.37
C ASN A 309 -32.93 7.78 -105.28
N VAL A 310 -33.52 7.27 -104.19
CA VAL A 310 -34.97 7.32 -103.95
C VAL A 310 -35.42 8.77 -103.77
N SER A 311 -34.63 9.61 -103.08
CA SER A 311 -34.91 11.04 -102.93
C SER A 311 -34.87 11.78 -104.27
N ALA A 312 -33.90 11.46 -105.13
CA ALA A 312 -33.82 12.00 -106.48
C ALA A 312 -35.03 11.59 -107.33
N ALA A 313 -35.44 10.31 -107.27
CA ALA A 313 -36.64 9.83 -107.95
C ALA A 313 -37.92 10.52 -107.44
N GLN A 314 -38.04 10.68 -106.12
CA GLN A 314 -39.13 11.40 -105.49
C GLN A 314 -39.18 12.87 -105.94
N ALA A 315 -38.04 13.55 -106.06
CA ALA A 315 -37.95 14.92 -106.54
C ALA A 315 -38.41 15.03 -108.01
N SER A 316 -37.97 14.11 -108.87
CA SER A 316 -38.42 14.05 -110.27
C SER A 316 -39.92 13.84 -110.41
N LEU A 317 -40.56 13.04 -109.56
CA LEU A 317 -42.02 12.83 -109.59
C LEU A 317 -42.85 13.88 -108.83
N ASN A 318 -42.20 14.84 -108.17
CA ASN A 318 -42.86 15.92 -107.42
C ASN A 318 -42.81 17.27 -108.14
N THR A 319 -42.34 17.31 -109.39
CA THR A 319 -42.33 18.51 -110.24
C THR A 319 -43.74 18.99 -110.56
N ALA A 320 -43.88 20.24 -110.99
CA ALA A 320 -45.18 20.81 -111.37
C ALA A 320 -45.87 20.03 -112.50
N ASN A 321 -45.09 19.42 -113.41
CA ASN A 321 -45.61 18.65 -114.55
C ASN A 321 -46.27 17.35 -114.10
N THR A 322 -45.63 16.65 -113.16
CA THR A 322 -46.08 15.31 -112.77
C THR A 322 -47.06 15.36 -111.61
N ARG A 323 -46.94 16.30 -110.67
CA ARG A 323 -47.59 16.28 -109.33
C ARG A 323 -49.11 16.13 -109.33
N THR A 324 -49.81 16.58 -110.36
CA THR A 324 -51.28 16.49 -110.48
C THR A 324 -51.77 15.18 -111.12
N ASP A 325 -50.86 14.38 -111.68
CA ASP A 325 -51.20 13.08 -112.27
C ASP A 325 -51.57 12.07 -111.18
N THR A 326 -52.78 11.52 -111.30
CA THR A 326 -53.38 10.56 -110.36
C THR A 326 -52.82 9.15 -110.52
N ASN A 327 -52.33 8.77 -111.70
CA ASN A 327 -51.66 7.49 -111.94
C ASN A 327 -50.27 7.46 -111.28
N LEU A 328 -49.61 8.61 -111.16
CA LEU A 328 -48.32 8.74 -110.45
C LEU A 328 -48.45 8.93 -108.93
N ALA A 329 -49.68 9.13 -108.42
CA ALA A 329 -49.90 9.35 -106.99
C ALA A 329 -49.45 8.13 -106.15
N LYS A 330 -49.78 6.91 -106.60
CA LYS A 330 -49.35 5.67 -105.95
C LYS A 330 -47.82 5.56 -105.91
N THR A 331 -47.15 5.81 -107.04
CA THR A 331 -45.69 5.76 -107.14
C THR A 331 -45.00 6.73 -106.19
N ARG A 332 -45.55 7.95 -106.02
CA ARG A 332 -45.02 8.92 -105.03
C ARG A 332 -45.17 8.41 -103.59
N THR A 333 -46.29 7.77 -103.27
CA THR A 333 -46.52 7.18 -101.95
C THR A 333 -45.58 6.01 -101.69
N ASP A 334 -45.36 5.16 -102.69
CA ASP A 334 -44.48 4.00 -102.56
C ASP A 334 -43.00 4.44 -102.46
N LEU A 335 -42.57 5.45 -103.22
CA LEU A 335 -41.23 6.07 -103.06
C LEU A 335 -41.03 6.67 -101.66
N ALA A 336 -42.03 7.38 -101.14
CA ALA A 336 -41.98 7.92 -99.78
C ALA A 336 -41.86 6.78 -98.74
N THR A 337 -42.60 5.69 -98.94
CA THR A 337 -42.54 4.49 -98.08
C THR A 337 -41.17 3.82 -98.14
N VAL A 338 -40.57 3.70 -99.32
CA VAL A 338 -39.19 3.20 -99.50
C VAL A 338 -38.21 4.11 -98.77
N LEU A 339 -38.32 5.43 -98.93
CA LEU A 339 -37.42 6.38 -98.26
C LEU A 339 -37.54 6.31 -96.73
N THR A 340 -38.76 6.21 -96.19
CA THR A 340 -39.00 6.00 -94.76
C THR A 340 -38.39 4.68 -94.28
N SER A 341 -38.50 3.61 -95.07
CA SER A 341 -37.91 2.30 -94.72
C SER A 341 -36.39 2.39 -94.66
N VAL A 342 -35.73 2.96 -95.68
CA VAL A 342 -34.26 3.12 -95.71
C VAL A 342 -33.78 3.96 -94.51
N THR A 343 -34.42 5.10 -94.27
CA THR A 343 -34.03 6.00 -93.17
C THR A 343 -34.24 5.34 -91.80
N SER A 344 -35.28 4.52 -91.63
CA SER A 344 -35.49 3.72 -90.42
C SER A 344 -34.37 2.70 -90.21
N GLU A 345 -33.90 2.05 -91.27
CA GLU A 345 -32.74 1.13 -91.19
C GLU A 345 -31.45 1.85 -90.80
N GLN A 346 -31.19 3.04 -91.35
CA GLN A 346 -30.03 3.84 -90.96
C GLN A 346 -30.09 4.28 -89.49
N GLN A 347 -31.28 4.59 -88.98
CA GLN A 347 -31.51 4.89 -87.57
C GLN A 347 -31.30 3.66 -86.69
N LEU A 348 -31.79 2.49 -87.10
CA LEU A 348 -31.59 1.23 -86.38
C LEU A 348 -30.10 0.84 -86.31
N ALA A 349 -29.36 0.99 -87.41
CA ALA A 349 -27.91 0.81 -87.45
C ALA A 349 -27.18 1.74 -86.48
N SER A 350 -27.56 3.01 -86.44
CA SER A 350 -26.99 4.02 -85.53
C SER A 350 -27.32 3.72 -84.06
N ALA A 351 -28.56 3.32 -83.78
CA ALA A 351 -29.01 2.92 -82.44
C ALA A 351 -28.26 1.66 -81.96
N THR A 352 -28.06 0.69 -82.83
CA THR A 352 -27.29 -0.53 -82.54
C THR A 352 -25.84 -0.21 -82.20
N LYS A 353 -25.19 0.66 -82.99
CA LYS A 353 -23.82 1.13 -82.71
C LYS A 353 -23.70 1.83 -81.36
N SER A 354 -24.71 2.61 -80.97
CA SER A 354 -24.80 3.22 -79.64
C SER A 354 -24.93 2.17 -78.54
N LYS A 355 -25.76 1.13 -78.71
CA LYS A 355 -25.88 0.02 -77.75
C LYS A 355 -24.56 -0.75 -77.59
N ILE A 356 -23.83 -1.01 -78.67
CA ILE A 356 -22.50 -1.64 -78.63
C ILE A 356 -21.52 -0.80 -77.80
N SER A 357 -21.52 0.52 -78.01
CA SER A 357 -20.68 1.44 -77.23
C SER A 357 -21.06 1.44 -75.74
N GLN A 358 -22.35 1.50 -75.42
CA GLN A 358 -22.85 1.45 -74.04
C GLN A 358 -22.50 0.12 -73.34
N ALA A 359 -22.62 -1.01 -74.06
CA ALA A 359 -22.20 -2.32 -73.56
C ALA A 359 -20.70 -2.35 -73.26
N GLY A 360 -19.86 -1.76 -74.14
CA GLY A 360 -18.43 -1.63 -73.90
C GLY A 360 -18.09 -0.84 -72.64
N THR A 361 -18.77 0.29 -72.40
CA THR A 361 -18.59 1.09 -71.17
C THR A 361 -19.03 0.33 -69.92
N ALA A 362 -20.16 -0.38 -69.98
CA ALA A 362 -20.62 -1.22 -68.87
C ALA A 362 -19.62 -2.35 -68.57
N LEU A 363 -19.11 -3.01 -69.60
CA LEU A 363 -18.09 -4.06 -69.47
C LEU A 363 -16.75 -3.54 -68.95
N GLN A 364 -16.37 -2.30 -69.26
CA GLN A 364 -15.18 -1.70 -68.65
C GLN A 364 -15.35 -1.52 -67.13
N THR A 365 -16.55 -1.13 -66.67
CA THR A 365 -16.84 -1.04 -65.23
C THR A 365 -16.78 -2.43 -64.57
N VAL A 366 -17.24 -3.47 -65.27
CA VAL A 366 -17.10 -4.87 -64.82
C VAL A 366 -15.62 -5.26 -64.76
N ASN A 367 -14.83 -4.92 -65.79
CA ASN A 367 -13.39 -5.18 -65.83
C ASN A 367 -12.67 -4.59 -64.62
N ASP A 368 -12.92 -3.32 -64.29
CA ASP A 368 -12.24 -2.64 -63.19
C ASP A 368 -12.59 -3.27 -61.83
N ALA A 369 -13.82 -3.79 -61.69
CA ALA A 369 -14.26 -4.51 -60.50
C ALA A 369 -13.59 -5.88 -60.37
N VAL A 370 -13.60 -6.65 -61.46
CA VAL A 370 -13.08 -8.03 -61.56
C VAL A 370 -11.57 -8.09 -61.43
N THR A 371 -10.85 -7.13 -62.02
CA THR A 371 -9.39 -7.19 -62.13
C THR A 371 -8.65 -6.63 -60.92
N GLY A 372 -9.35 -5.95 -60.00
CA GLY A 372 -8.70 -5.50 -58.78
C GLY A 372 -9.55 -4.71 -57.78
N SER A 373 -10.55 -3.93 -58.20
CA SER A 373 -11.22 -3.01 -57.26
C SER A 373 -11.87 -3.71 -56.07
N ILE A 374 -12.55 -4.84 -56.31
CA ILE A 374 -13.19 -5.61 -55.24
C ILE A 374 -12.15 -6.32 -54.36
N ALA A 375 -11.13 -6.94 -54.96
CA ALA A 375 -10.06 -7.62 -54.24
C ALA A 375 -9.26 -6.64 -53.35
N ASN A 376 -8.92 -5.46 -53.88
CA ASN A 376 -8.24 -4.40 -53.13
C ASN A 376 -9.11 -3.85 -52.00
N ALA A 377 -10.42 -3.68 -52.23
CA ALA A 377 -11.33 -3.26 -51.18
C ALA A 377 -11.44 -4.31 -50.06
N GLN A 378 -11.42 -5.61 -50.38
CA GLN A 378 -11.38 -6.68 -49.39
C GLN A 378 -10.07 -6.67 -48.60
N ALA A 379 -8.92 -6.57 -49.28
CA ALA A 379 -7.61 -6.46 -48.64
C ALA A 379 -7.51 -5.22 -47.73
N ASN A 380 -8.13 -4.10 -48.12
CA ASN A 380 -8.20 -2.89 -47.30
C ASN A 380 -9.03 -3.09 -46.02
N ILE A 381 -10.10 -3.90 -46.07
CA ILE A 381 -10.87 -4.28 -44.87
C ILE A 381 -9.99 -5.13 -43.95
N ASP A 382 -9.33 -6.15 -44.49
CA ASP A 382 -8.47 -7.04 -43.69
C ASP A 382 -7.33 -6.25 -43.03
N ALA A 383 -6.70 -5.33 -43.76
CA ALA A 383 -5.68 -4.42 -43.25
C ALA A 383 -6.25 -3.42 -42.21
N ALA A 384 -7.50 -2.96 -42.36
CA ALA A 384 -8.17 -2.11 -41.38
C ALA A 384 -8.45 -2.89 -40.07
N VAL A 385 -8.90 -4.14 -40.18
CA VAL A 385 -9.13 -5.02 -39.02
C VAL A 385 -7.82 -5.31 -38.28
N LEU A 386 -6.74 -5.60 -38.99
CA LEU A 386 -5.44 -5.85 -38.36
C LEU A 386 -4.91 -4.60 -37.64
N ARG A 387 -4.97 -3.42 -38.28
CA ARG A 387 -4.60 -2.15 -37.65
C ARG A 387 -5.47 -1.84 -36.43
N ALA A 388 -6.77 -2.13 -36.50
CA ALA A 388 -7.70 -1.97 -35.39
C ALA A 388 -7.29 -2.83 -34.18
N GLN A 389 -6.99 -4.11 -34.41
CA GLN A 389 -6.54 -5.03 -33.36
C GLN A 389 -5.26 -4.54 -32.69
N GLN A 390 -4.25 -4.10 -33.47
CA GLN A 390 -2.98 -3.59 -32.94
C GLN A 390 -3.16 -2.29 -32.13
N SER A 391 -3.99 -1.36 -32.62
CA SER A 391 -4.28 -0.10 -31.92
C SER A 391 -5.05 -0.33 -30.62
N VAL A 392 -6.05 -1.22 -30.63
CA VAL A 392 -6.80 -1.58 -29.41
C VAL A 392 -5.90 -2.30 -28.41
N GLN A 393 -5.05 -3.22 -28.87
CA GLN A 393 -4.11 -3.94 -27.99
C GLN A 393 -3.11 -3.01 -27.30
N SER A 394 -2.57 -2.03 -28.02
CA SER A 394 -1.64 -1.06 -27.43
C SER A 394 -2.34 -0.16 -26.41
N ALA A 395 -3.55 0.32 -26.70
CA ALA A 395 -4.37 1.08 -25.76
C ALA A 395 -4.77 0.26 -24.52
N GLN A 396 -5.13 -1.01 -24.69
CA GLN A 396 -5.42 -1.93 -23.58
C GLN A 396 -4.19 -2.14 -22.68
N THR A 397 -3.00 -2.28 -23.28
CA THR A 397 -1.75 -2.41 -22.52
C THR A 397 -1.47 -1.14 -21.71
N ALA A 398 -1.73 0.04 -22.29
CA ALA A 398 -1.59 1.31 -21.60
C ALA A 398 -2.54 1.43 -20.39
N VAL A 399 -3.77 0.93 -20.49
CA VAL A 399 -4.72 0.84 -19.36
C VAL A 399 -4.28 -0.20 -18.33
N ALA A 400 -3.83 -1.37 -18.78
CA ALA A 400 -3.41 -2.47 -17.91
C ALA A 400 -2.23 -2.11 -16.99
N ASN A 401 -1.36 -1.19 -17.42
CA ASN A 401 -0.23 -0.72 -16.61
C ASN A 401 -0.61 0.33 -15.54
N GLN A 402 -1.81 0.92 -15.62
CA GLN A 402 -2.20 2.02 -14.72
C GLN A 402 -2.33 1.61 -13.25
N PRO A 403 -2.91 0.44 -12.88
CA PRO A 403 -2.98 0.03 -11.48
C PRO A 403 -1.61 -0.06 -10.81
N LEU A 404 -0.60 -0.57 -11.53
CA LEU A 404 0.78 -0.64 -11.02
C LEU A 404 1.39 0.76 -10.82
N ASN A 405 1.17 1.67 -11.77
CA ASN A 405 1.65 3.05 -11.67
C ASN A 405 1.00 3.77 -10.48
N ILE A 406 -0.31 3.61 -10.29
CA ILE A 406 -1.06 4.17 -9.16
C ILE A 406 -0.54 3.60 -7.84
N ALA A 407 -0.35 2.29 -7.74
CA ALA A 407 0.19 1.65 -6.53
C ALA A 407 1.60 2.15 -6.19
N THR A 408 2.45 2.33 -7.21
CA THR A 408 3.81 2.89 -7.04
C THR A 408 3.76 4.34 -6.56
N ALA A 409 2.89 5.15 -7.17
CA ALA A 409 2.71 6.54 -6.75
C ALA A 409 2.13 6.66 -5.33
N GLN A 410 1.21 5.77 -4.94
CA GLN A 410 0.68 5.70 -3.57
C GLN A 410 1.78 5.33 -2.58
N THR A 411 2.61 4.35 -2.90
CA THR A 411 3.76 3.96 -2.06
C THR A 411 4.70 5.14 -1.81
N ASN A 412 4.91 5.99 -2.82
CA ASN A 412 5.72 7.21 -2.66
C ASN A 412 5.07 8.24 -1.73
N VAL A 413 3.73 8.36 -1.76
CA VAL A 413 2.98 9.19 -0.80
C VAL A 413 3.15 8.64 0.62
N ASP A 414 3.02 7.33 0.81
CA ASP A 414 3.14 6.69 2.12
C ASP A 414 4.55 6.83 2.71
N ASN A 415 5.58 6.67 1.87
CA ASN A 415 6.98 6.91 2.25
C ASN A 415 7.22 8.36 2.65
N ALA A 416 6.70 9.32 1.88
CA ALA A 416 6.83 10.74 2.19
C ALA A 416 6.05 11.13 3.46
N ALA A 417 4.88 10.54 3.69
CA ALA A 417 4.11 10.73 4.91
C ALA A 417 4.85 10.18 6.14
N THR A 418 5.47 9.01 6.01
CA THR A 418 6.32 8.42 7.06
C THR A 418 7.54 9.30 7.36
N ALA A 419 8.13 9.92 6.33
CA ALA A 419 9.22 10.88 6.52
C ALA A 419 8.77 12.14 7.27
N VAL A 420 7.57 12.67 6.98
CA VAL A 420 6.96 13.77 7.76
C VAL A 420 6.75 13.35 9.21
N GLN A 421 6.19 12.17 9.44
CA GLN A 421 5.97 11.64 10.80
C GLN A 421 7.28 11.50 11.57
N THR A 422 8.34 11.00 10.91
CA THR A 422 9.66 10.85 11.52
C THR A 422 10.29 12.22 11.83
N ALA A 423 10.22 13.17 10.90
CA ALA A 423 10.73 14.53 11.11
C ALA A 423 9.96 15.25 12.24
N GLN A 424 8.64 15.07 12.31
CA GLN A 424 7.81 15.60 13.39
C GLN A 424 8.19 14.96 14.73
N ALA A 425 8.33 13.64 14.81
CA ALA A 425 8.73 12.95 16.03
C ALA A 425 10.12 13.39 16.52
N ASN A 426 11.05 13.66 15.59
CA ASN A 426 12.37 14.21 15.91
C ASN A 426 12.29 15.65 16.43
N LEU A 427 11.41 16.47 15.84
CA LEU A 427 11.16 17.84 16.30
C LEU A 427 10.50 17.85 17.69
N ASP A 428 9.52 16.97 17.93
CA ASP A 428 8.87 16.82 19.24
C ASP A 428 9.90 16.36 20.29
N ALA A 429 10.81 15.46 19.89
CA ALA A 429 11.92 15.01 20.72
C ALA A 429 13.01 16.06 20.97
N ALA A 430 12.93 17.25 20.33
CA ALA A 430 13.81 18.39 20.63
C ALA A 430 13.49 19.04 21.98
N THR A 431 12.35 18.69 22.59
CA THR A 431 11.99 19.10 23.96
C THR A 431 12.08 17.90 24.89
N LEU A 432 12.96 17.98 25.88
CA LEU A 432 13.10 16.97 26.91
C LEU A 432 12.06 17.25 28.01
N THR A 433 11.14 16.33 28.22
CA THR A 433 10.10 16.43 29.26
C THR A 433 10.34 15.43 30.39
N ALA A 434 9.82 15.73 31.59
CA ALA A 434 9.89 14.82 32.72
C ALA A 434 8.91 13.64 32.55
N PRO A 435 9.34 12.37 32.56
CA PRO A 435 8.43 11.23 32.45
C PRO A 435 7.61 10.97 33.72
N SER A 436 8.04 11.51 34.86
CA SER A 436 7.35 11.43 36.16
C SER A 436 7.72 12.63 37.02
N SER A 437 6.99 12.86 38.13
CA SER A 437 7.33 13.90 39.09
C SER A 437 8.59 13.52 39.90
N GLY A 438 9.46 14.50 40.18
CA GLY A 438 10.69 14.26 40.92
C GLY A 438 11.51 15.52 41.16
N VAL A 439 12.75 15.36 41.64
CA VAL A 439 13.71 16.45 41.85
C VAL A 439 14.90 16.29 40.91
N VAL A 440 15.33 17.38 40.28
CA VAL A 440 16.50 17.40 39.41
C VAL A 440 17.76 17.16 40.23
N ALA A 441 18.39 15.98 40.08
CA ALA A 441 19.57 15.59 40.83
C ALA A 441 20.87 16.14 40.23
N SER A 442 20.97 16.16 38.89
CA SER A 442 22.13 16.71 38.18
C SER A 442 21.78 17.10 36.75
N ILE A 443 22.52 18.06 36.21
CA ILE A 443 22.44 18.52 34.82
C ILE A 443 23.86 18.48 34.25
N ALA A 444 24.05 17.79 33.12
CA ALA A 444 25.36 17.43 32.58
C ALA A 444 25.86 18.34 31.45
N SER A 445 25.02 19.23 30.91
CA SER A 445 25.42 20.21 29.87
C SER A 445 24.73 21.54 30.08
N ALA A 446 25.45 22.62 29.79
CA ALA A 446 24.95 23.98 29.86
C ALA A 446 24.30 24.45 28.54
N VAL A 447 23.58 25.57 28.59
CA VAL A 447 23.07 26.24 27.39
C VAL A 447 24.24 26.59 26.47
N GLY A 448 24.18 26.12 25.24
CA GLY A 448 25.22 26.27 24.25
C GLY A 448 26.29 25.15 24.24
N GLU A 449 26.11 24.08 24.99
CA GLU A 449 26.96 22.88 24.83
C GLU A 449 26.21 21.83 24.00
N ASN A 450 26.96 20.88 23.43
CA ASN A 450 26.34 19.68 22.89
C ASN A 450 25.70 18.90 24.03
N ALA A 451 24.45 18.48 23.85
CA ALA A 451 23.73 17.76 24.89
C ALA A 451 24.42 16.42 25.21
N ALA A 452 24.82 16.24 26.46
CA ALA A 452 25.33 14.97 26.97
C ALA A 452 24.23 13.90 27.02
N SER A 453 24.63 12.62 27.02
CA SER A 453 23.71 11.48 27.19
C SER A 453 24.17 10.64 28.39
N PRO A 454 23.47 10.69 29.55
CA PRO A 454 22.28 11.49 29.83
C PRO A 454 22.58 12.98 30.08
N LEU A 455 21.61 13.83 29.76
CA LEU A 455 21.66 15.27 30.01
C LEU A 455 21.22 15.60 31.44
N LEU A 456 20.17 14.94 31.94
CA LEU A 456 19.56 15.24 33.23
C LEU A 456 19.27 13.95 33.99
N VAL A 457 19.48 13.97 35.31
CA VAL A 457 19.07 12.87 36.20
C VAL A 457 17.95 13.35 37.11
N LEU A 458 16.82 12.66 37.07
CA LEU A 458 15.66 12.94 37.90
C LEU A 458 15.59 11.93 39.04
N ALA A 459 15.66 12.41 40.29
CA ALA A 459 15.49 11.57 41.47
C ALA A 459 14.01 11.53 41.90
N ASN A 460 13.48 10.32 42.10
CA ASN A 460 12.14 10.15 42.66
C ASN A 460 12.19 10.36 44.18
N THR A 461 11.68 11.50 44.64
CA THR A 461 11.63 11.88 46.05
C THR A 461 10.31 11.54 46.73
N SER A 462 9.35 10.95 46.00
CA SER A 462 8.05 10.53 46.55
C SER A 462 8.16 9.30 47.45
N ALA A 463 9.23 8.53 47.31
CA ALA A 463 9.59 7.44 48.21
C ALA A 463 11.10 7.50 48.47
N LEU A 464 11.47 7.53 49.74
CA LEU A 464 12.86 7.49 50.20
C LEU A 464 13.17 6.10 50.75
N VAL A 465 14.38 5.62 50.50
CA VAL A 465 14.84 4.31 50.98
C VAL A 465 16.07 4.54 51.83
N LEU A 466 16.13 3.94 53.01
CA LEU A 466 17.34 3.86 53.80
C LEU A 466 18.09 2.59 53.40
N HIS A 467 19.22 2.76 52.72
CA HIS A 467 20.16 1.68 52.39
C HIS A 467 21.11 1.52 53.56
N GLY A 468 20.84 0.54 54.40
CA GLY A 468 21.68 0.25 55.56
C GLY A 468 22.24 -1.15 55.51
N THR A 469 22.98 -1.47 56.56
CA THR A 469 23.56 -2.80 56.72
C THR A 469 23.22 -3.38 58.08
N ALA A 470 23.10 -4.70 58.14
CA ALA A 470 22.94 -5.48 59.37
C ALA A 470 24.03 -6.55 59.48
N GLY A 471 24.50 -6.84 60.69
CA GLY A 471 25.48 -7.89 60.94
C GLY A 471 24.87 -9.30 60.77
N GLU A 472 25.73 -10.30 60.53
CA GLU A 472 25.36 -11.70 60.29
C GLU A 472 24.41 -12.30 61.35
N ALA A 473 24.61 -12.01 62.63
CA ALA A 473 23.76 -12.54 63.70
C ALA A 473 22.34 -11.94 63.74
N ASP A 474 22.16 -10.75 63.15
CA ASP A 474 20.92 -10.00 63.19
C ASP A 474 20.13 -10.05 61.89
N VAL A 475 20.82 -10.16 60.74
CA VAL A 475 20.15 -10.34 59.44
C VAL A 475 19.25 -11.59 59.42
N ALA A 476 19.65 -12.66 60.12
CA ALA A 476 18.88 -13.90 60.20
C ALA A 476 17.49 -13.72 60.84
N LYS A 477 17.29 -12.65 61.62
CA LYS A 477 16.03 -12.32 62.29
C LYS A 477 15.16 -11.36 61.46
N LEU A 478 15.73 -10.73 60.43
CA LEU A 478 15.04 -9.79 59.56
C LEU A 478 14.23 -10.53 58.49
N LYS A 479 13.07 -9.98 58.15
CA LYS A 479 12.20 -10.48 57.07
C LYS A 479 11.64 -9.30 56.29
N LEU A 480 11.37 -9.53 55.00
CA LEU A 480 10.67 -8.56 54.15
C LEU A 480 9.32 -8.18 54.78
N GLY A 481 8.98 -6.90 54.74
CA GLY A 481 7.72 -6.35 55.25
C GLY A 481 7.69 -6.00 56.74
N LEU A 482 8.73 -6.34 57.52
CA LEU A 482 8.83 -5.92 58.92
C LEU A 482 8.87 -4.39 59.03
N VAL A 483 8.17 -3.85 60.03
CA VAL A 483 8.07 -2.41 60.29
C VAL A 483 9.30 -1.94 61.06
N ALA A 484 9.84 -0.80 60.67
CA ALA A 484 10.97 -0.15 61.30
C ALA A 484 10.63 1.28 61.72
N ASN A 485 11.15 1.68 62.88
CA ASN A 485 11.18 3.08 63.28
C ASN A 485 12.45 3.71 62.72
N VAL A 486 12.30 4.63 61.79
CA VAL A 486 13.39 5.29 61.07
C VAL A 486 13.67 6.66 61.69
N THR A 487 14.93 6.91 61.99
CA THR A 487 15.46 8.20 62.45
C THR A 487 16.58 8.63 61.53
N VAL A 488 16.62 9.92 61.18
CA VAL A 488 17.67 10.52 60.35
C VAL A 488 18.37 11.58 61.19
N ASP A 489 19.69 11.47 61.32
CA ASP A 489 20.46 12.21 62.32
C ASP A 489 20.31 13.73 62.17
N ALA A 490 20.23 14.20 60.93
CA ALA A 490 20.14 15.61 60.58
C ALA A 490 18.75 16.26 60.82
N VAL A 491 17.69 15.48 61.08
CA VAL A 491 16.29 15.96 61.21
C VAL A 491 15.83 16.06 62.67
N GLY A 492 16.73 15.75 63.62
CA GLY A 492 16.50 15.85 65.06
C GLY A 492 15.71 14.66 65.64
N SER A 493 16.00 14.31 66.90
CA SER A 493 15.50 13.11 67.58
C SER A 493 13.99 13.08 67.87
N GLY A 494 13.26 14.17 67.59
CA GLY A 494 11.82 14.30 67.83
C GLY A 494 10.92 13.80 66.68
N THR A 495 11.47 13.59 65.48
CA THR A 495 10.67 13.24 64.30
C THR A 495 10.73 11.73 64.04
N ARG A 496 9.69 11.00 64.46
CA ARG A 496 9.58 9.56 64.21
C ARG A 496 9.03 9.30 62.81
N MET A 497 9.81 8.65 61.97
CA MET A 497 9.36 8.12 60.68
C MET A 497 9.15 6.61 60.80
N THR A 498 8.21 6.09 60.04
CA THR A 498 8.01 4.64 59.92
C THR A 498 8.42 4.20 58.53
N GLY A 499 8.93 2.97 58.45
CA GLY A 499 9.31 2.35 57.19
C GLY A 499 9.18 0.84 57.26
N ARG A 500 9.43 0.17 56.14
CA ARG A 500 9.36 -1.28 56.02
C ARG A 500 10.55 -1.82 55.27
N ILE A 501 11.01 -3.01 55.66
CA ILE A 501 12.03 -3.73 54.89
C ILE A 501 11.46 -4.12 53.54
N THR A 502 12.08 -3.63 52.47
CA THR A 502 11.72 -3.92 51.08
C THR A 502 12.76 -4.75 50.34
N SER A 503 14.01 -4.74 50.79
CA SER A 503 15.07 -5.61 50.26
C SER A 503 15.96 -6.14 51.38
N LEU A 504 16.44 -7.36 51.19
CA LEU A 504 17.44 -8.01 52.03
C LEU A 504 18.40 -8.75 51.12
N ASP A 505 19.67 -8.35 51.13
CA ASP A 505 20.67 -8.98 50.28
C ASP A 505 20.90 -10.44 50.70
N PRO A 506 20.93 -11.40 49.76
CA PRO A 506 21.18 -12.80 50.10
C PRO A 506 22.65 -13.11 50.37
N VAL A 507 23.57 -12.20 50.02
CA VAL A 507 25.03 -12.39 50.11
C VAL A 507 25.64 -11.28 50.95
N ALA A 508 26.48 -11.65 51.91
CA ALA A 508 27.21 -10.69 52.74
C ALA A 508 28.30 -9.94 51.94
N THR A 509 28.50 -8.67 52.26
CA THR A 509 29.66 -7.89 51.88
C THR A 509 30.58 -7.69 53.09
N ILE A 510 31.91 -7.73 52.87
CA ILE A 510 32.87 -7.51 53.96
C ILE A 510 33.11 -6.01 54.12
N GLN A 511 32.67 -5.44 55.24
CA GLN A 511 33.00 -4.06 55.62
C GLN A 511 33.94 -4.08 56.84
N GLN A 512 35.15 -3.55 56.66
CA GLN A 512 36.19 -3.51 57.71
C GLN A 512 36.45 -4.87 58.38
N GLY A 513 36.42 -5.96 57.59
CA GLY A 513 36.67 -7.32 58.09
C GLY A 513 35.46 -8.01 58.74
N VAL A 514 34.30 -7.36 58.80
CA VAL A 514 33.04 -7.93 59.35
C VAL A 514 32.05 -8.18 58.21
N PRO A 515 31.44 -9.38 58.13
CA PRO A 515 30.37 -9.65 57.16
C PRO A 515 29.09 -8.89 57.52
N VAL A 516 28.62 -8.07 56.60
CA VAL A 516 27.38 -7.31 56.71
C VAL A 516 26.48 -7.55 55.50
N TYR A 517 25.18 -7.54 55.72
CA TYR A 517 24.18 -7.73 54.68
C TYR A 517 23.47 -6.42 54.40
N GLY A 518 23.26 -6.09 53.12
CA GLY A 518 22.48 -4.94 52.72
C GLY A 518 21.01 -5.12 53.10
N VAL A 519 20.43 -4.08 53.68
CA VAL A 519 19.02 -4.03 54.06
C VAL A 519 18.44 -2.71 53.58
N ASP A 520 17.41 -2.79 52.75
CA ASP A 520 16.69 -1.60 52.27
C ASP A 520 15.41 -1.43 53.05
N VAL A 521 15.28 -0.27 53.69
CA VAL A 521 14.06 0.13 54.41
C VAL A 521 13.40 1.29 53.67
N THR A 522 12.29 1.02 52.99
CA THR A 522 11.48 2.08 52.39
C THR A 522 10.78 2.88 53.49
N ILE A 523 10.91 4.20 53.46
CA ILE A 523 10.29 5.12 54.41
C ILE A 523 8.88 5.44 53.90
N ASP A 524 7.86 4.95 54.59
CA ASP A 524 6.46 5.07 54.17
C ASP A 524 5.95 6.51 54.29
N LEU A 525 6.44 7.27 55.28
CA LEU A 525 6.08 8.66 55.55
C LEU A 525 7.34 9.49 55.81
N PRO A 526 8.10 9.87 54.77
CA PRO A 526 9.30 10.66 54.94
C PRO A 526 8.95 12.10 55.37
N ASN A 527 9.69 12.63 56.34
CA ASN A 527 9.60 14.05 56.67
C ASN A 527 10.20 14.88 55.52
N ALA A 528 9.56 16.00 55.15
CA ALA A 528 10.00 16.87 54.06
C ALA A 528 11.43 17.43 54.20
N SER A 529 11.98 17.44 55.43
CA SER A 529 13.36 17.85 55.71
C SER A 529 14.40 16.75 55.44
N VAL A 530 14.00 15.49 55.27
CA VAL A 530 14.92 14.39 54.93
C VAL A 530 15.32 14.51 53.46
N LYS A 531 16.63 14.49 53.21
CA LYS A 531 17.21 14.51 51.86
C LYS A 531 18.03 13.25 51.60
N PRO A 532 18.08 12.78 50.33
CA PRO A 532 19.05 11.77 49.93
C PRO A 532 20.48 12.17 50.31
N GLY A 533 21.28 11.19 50.73
CA GLY A 533 22.64 11.35 51.26
C GLY A 533 22.74 11.49 52.78
N MET A 534 21.62 11.74 53.49
CA MET A 534 21.65 11.82 54.95
C MET A 534 21.87 10.45 55.59
N THR A 535 22.58 10.41 56.71
CA THR A 535 22.73 9.17 57.51
C THR A 535 21.51 8.99 58.41
N GLY A 536 21.05 7.75 58.52
CA GLY A 536 19.94 7.39 59.38
C GLY A 536 20.08 5.97 59.93
N THR A 537 19.23 5.68 60.91
CA THR A 537 19.10 4.35 61.51
C THR A 537 17.64 3.93 61.49
N ALA A 538 17.39 2.73 60.98
CA ALA A 538 16.09 2.07 61.01
C ALA A 538 16.12 0.97 62.09
N ASN A 539 15.39 1.18 63.18
CA ASN A 539 15.19 0.18 64.21
C ASN A 539 14.04 -0.74 63.79
N VAL A 540 14.37 -1.85 63.15
CA VAL A 540 13.41 -2.84 62.64
C VAL A 540 12.85 -3.64 63.81
N ILE A 541 11.54 -3.67 63.96
CA ILE A 541 10.85 -4.40 65.01
C ILE A 541 10.72 -5.87 64.58
N ILE A 542 11.47 -6.77 65.23
CA ILE A 542 11.45 -8.21 64.93
C ILE A 542 10.46 -8.98 65.80
N ALA A 543 10.18 -8.49 67.01
CA ALA A 543 9.14 -9.01 67.88
C ALA A 543 8.63 -7.92 68.83
N SER A 544 7.33 -7.83 69.04
CA SER A 544 6.74 -6.93 70.03
C SER A 544 5.52 -7.57 70.67
N ARG A 545 5.42 -7.47 72.00
CA ARG A 545 4.24 -7.88 72.76
C ARG A 545 3.90 -6.83 73.81
N GLN A 546 2.60 -6.60 73.99
CA GLN A 546 2.06 -5.68 74.99
C GLN A 546 1.29 -6.44 76.06
N GLY A 547 1.27 -5.90 77.28
CA GLY A 547 0.51 -6.46 78.40
C GLY A 547 1.10 -7.75 78.97
N VAL A 548 2.38 -8.01 78.71
CA VAL A 548 3.09 -9.21 79.18
C VAL A 548 3.83 -8.93 80.48
N LEU A 549 3.97 -9.93 81.34
CA LEU A 549 4.76 -9.80 82.55
C LEU A 549 6.22 -9.62 82.16
N VAL A 550 6.84 -8.54 82.64
CA VAL A 550 8.25 -8.26 82.37
C VAL A 550 9.04 -8.25 83.67
N VAL A 551 10.25 -8.79 83.59
CA VAL A 551 11.24 -8.66 84.65
C VAL A 551 12.43 -7.86 84.13
N PRO A 552 13.05 -7.01 84.96
CA PRO A 552 14.33 -6.41 84.62
C PRO A 552 15.35 -7.50 84.30
N ASN A 553 16.16 -7.31 83.26
CA ASN A 553 17.20 -8.29 82.90
C ASN A 553 18.16 -8.57 84.06
N LEU A 554 18.36 -7.57 84.93
CA LEU A 554 19.18 -7.67 86.15
C LEU A 554 18.64 -8.68 87.19
N ALA A 555 17.35 -9.01 87.16
CA ALA A 555 16.74 -9.98 88.07
C ALA A 555 16.98 -11.44 87.62
N ILE A 556 17.44 -11.64 86.39
CA ILE A 556 17.65 -12.96 85.81
C ILE A 556 19.01 -13.50 86.26
N ARG A 557 19.00 -14.66 86.91
CA ARG A 557 20.20 -15.37 87.33
C ARG A 557 20.43 -16.57 86.41
N SER A 558 21.71 -16.93 86.25
CA SER A 558 22.12 -18.10 85.48
C SER A 558 23.13 -18.91 86.31
N ALA A 559 22.79 -20.15 86.66
CA ALA A 559 23.67 -21.06 87.37
C ALA A 559 23.61 -22.44 86.69
N THR A 560 24.78 -23.05 86.45
CA THR A 560 24.90 -24.40 85.85
C THR A 560 24.04 -24.61 84.58
N GLY A 561 23.97 -23.59 83.71
CA GLY A 561 23.20 -23.63 82.46
C GLY A 561 21.68 -23.40 82.60
N ARG A 562 21.17 -23.24 83.82
CA ARG A 562 19.75 -22.96 84.11
C ARG A 562 19.55 -21.46 84.36
N ARG A 563 18.61 -20.84 83.63
CA ARG A 563 18.18 -19.46 83.84
C ARG A 563 16.93 -19.45 84.71
N TYR A 564 16.91 -18.63 85.75
CA TYR A 564 15.80 -18.52 86.70
C TYR A 564 15.75 -17.12 87.30
N VAL A 565 14.67 -16.80 88.01
CA VAL A 565 14.59 -15.60 88.85
C VAL A 565 14.42 -16.02 90.31
N GLN A 566 14.86 -15.20 91.24
CA GLN A 566 14.53 -15.40 92.66
C GLN A 566 13.32 -14.54 92.99
N ILE A 567 12.28 -15.14 93.53
CA ILE A 567 11.14 -14.39 94.07
C ILE A 567 11.18 -14.41 95.59
N LEU A 568 10.74 -13.31 96.20
CA LEU A 568 10.61 -13.22 97.65
C LEU A 568 9.29 -13.88 98.07
N LYS A 569 9.36 -15.04 98.74
CA LYS A 569 8.22 -15.75 99.34
C LYS A 569 8.47 -15.94 100.83
N ASP A 570 7.54 -15.49 101.67
CA ASP A 570 7.62 -15.57 103.14
C ASP A 570 8.94 -15.04 103.75
N GLY A 571 9.51 -14.01 103.11
CA GLY A 571 10.76 -13.37 103.55
C GLY A 571 12.05 -14.06 103.11
N GLU A 572 11.97 -15.16 102.35
CA GLU A 572 13.13 -15.87 101.80
C GLU A 572 13.16 -15.82 100.26
N ALA A 573 14.37 -15.76 99.69
CA ALA A 573 14.57 -15.77 98.24
C ALA A 573 14.46 -17.21 97.71
N VAL A 574 13.41 -17.47 96.95
CA VAL A 574 13.14 -18.79 96.37
C VAL A 574 13.45 -18.77 94.87
N ASP A 575 14.36 -19.66 94.47
CA ASP A 575 14.68 -19.90 93.07
C ASP A 575 13.42 -20.39 92.34
N THR A 576 12.93 -19.60 91.39
CA THR A 576 11.72 -19.89 90.63
C THR A 576 12.05 -20.02 89.17
N ASP A 577 11.71 -21.19 88.62
CA ASP A 577 11.80 -21.41 87.19
C ASP A 577 10.75 -20.61 86.46
N VAL A 578 11.23 -19.87 85.47
CA VAL A 578 10.39 -19.04 84.64
C VAL A 578 10.73 -19.28 83.19
N THR A 579 9.72 -19.21 82.34
CA THR A 579 9.91 -19.29 80.90
C THR A 579 10.10 -17.88 80.37
N PHE A 580 11.31 -17.59 79.87
CA PHE A 580 11.63 -16.29 79.30
C PHE A 580 11.15 -16.20 77.85
N GLY A 581 10.46 -15.12 77.53
CA GLY A 581 10.01 -14.77 76.20
C GLY A 581 10.94 -13.74 75.53
N ILE A 582 10.33 -12.76 74.87
CA ILE A 582 11.06 -11.70 74.18
C ILE A 582 11.87 -10.88 75.18
N ALA A 583 13.14 -10.61 74.87
CA ALA A 583 13.98 -9.73 75.66
C ALA A 583 14.36 -8.50 74.83
N ASN A 584 14.42 -7.34 75.50
CA ASN A 584 15.13 -6.16 75.02
C ASN A 584 16.28 -5.83 75.97
N ASP A 585 16.91 -4.66 75.80
CA ASP A 585 18.10 -4.30 76.58
C ASP A 585 17.84 -4.13 78.09
N THR A 586 16.60 -3.81 78.49
CA THR A 586 16.27 -3.45 79.88
C THR A 586 15.42 -4.50 80.59
N VAL A 587 14.52 -5.15 79.87
CA VAL A 587 13.55 -6.11 80.41
C VAL A 587 13.39 -7.35 79.54
N THR A 588 13.05 -8.46 80.17
CA THR A 588 12.69 -9.72 79.52
C THR A 588 11.27 -10.09 79.88
N GLU A 589 10.48 -10.50 78.89
CA GLU A 589 9.17 -11.10 79.09
C GLU A 589 9.28 -12.41 79.84
N VAL A 590 8.35 -12.64 80.76
CA VAL A 590 8.14 -13.92 81.42
C VAL A 590 6.76 -14.42 81.02
N THR A 591 6.72 -15.54 80.30
CA THR A 591 5.46 -16.12 79.79
C THR A 591 4.83 -17.09 80.78
N ASN A 592 5.64 -17.68 81.67
CA ASN A 592 5.16 -18.60 82.70
C ASN A 592 6.10 -18.61 83.91
N GLY A 593 5.55 -18.94 85.09
CA GLY A 593 6.29 -19.10 86.35
C GLY A 593 6.26 -17.91 87.31
N LEU A 594 5.68 -16.77 86.90
CA LEU A 594 5.47 -15.59 87.75
C LEU A 594 4.03 -15.07 87.64
N ALA A 595 3.54 -14.48 88.72
CA ALA A 595 2.32 -13.70 88.76
C ALA A 595 2.63 -12.19 88.77
N GLU A 596 1.67 -11.39 88.33
CA GLU A 596 1.74 -9.93 88.48
C GLU A 596 1.81 -9.55 89.96
N GLY A 597 2.76 -8.71 90.33
CA GLY A 597 3.01 -8.32 91.73
C GLY A 597 4.04 -9.18 92.47
N ASP A 598 4.49 -10.30 91.90
CA ASP A 598 5.60 -11.07 92.48
C ASP A 598 6.84 -10.19 92.64
N LEU A 599 7.55 -10.30 93.76
CA LEU A 599 8.72 -9.49 94.06
C LEU A 599 9.98 -10.25 93.66
N VAL A 600 10.56 -9.89 92.50
CA VAL A 600 11.83 -10.48 92.03
C VAL A 600 13.02 -9.83 92.72
N VAL A 601 13.94 -10.66 93.22
CA VAL A 601 15.12 -10.23 93.97
C VAL A 601 16.21 -9.78 93.00
N LEU A 602 16.62 -8.52 93.13
CA LEU A 602 17.74 -7.97 92.38
C LEU A 602 19.07 -8.29 93.09
N PRO A 603 20.17 -8.51 92.36
CA PRO A 603 21.47 -8.73 92.96
C PRO A 603 21.90 -7.55 93.84
N GLN A 604 22.33 -7.83 95.06
CA GLN A 604 22.93 -6.84 95.97
C GLN A 604 24.43 -6.70 95.68
N SER A 605 24.90 -5.47 95.59
CA SER A 605 26.33 -5.14 95.50
C SER A 605 27.04 -5.60 96.79
N ARG A 606 28.04 -6.48 96.71
CA ARG A 606 28.89 -6.82 97.87
C ARG A 606 29.82 -5.63 98.19
N SER A 607 29.66 -5.05 99.37
CA SER A 607 30.61 -4.10 99.96
C SER A 607 31.65 -4.85 100.79
N THR A 608 32.91 -4.93 100.34
CA THR A 608 34.05 -5.31 101.18
C THR A 608 35.01 -4.15 101.31
N ALA A 609 35.14 -3.63 102.53
CA ALA A 609 36.20 -2.74 102.96
C ALA A 609 37.15 -3.50 103.89
N THR A 610 38.44 -3.55 103.57
CA THR A 610 39.50 -3.58 104.59
C THR A 610 40.73 -2.88 104.02
N ALA A 611 41.03 -1.71 104.57
CA ALA A 611 42.17 -0.88 104.24
C ALA A 611 43.46 -1.48 104.81
N ARG A 612 44.55 -1.40 104.04
CA ARG A 612 45.92 -1.59 104.51
C ARG A 612 46.75 -0.37 104.07
N PRO A 613 47.39 0.38 104.98
CA PRO A 613 48.13 1.58 104.64
C PRO A 613 49.61 1.28 104.32
N GLY A 614 50.13 1.93 103.27
CA GLY A 614 51.53 2.34 103.14
C GLY A 614 52.48 1.40 102.38
N GLY A 615 53.14 1.96 101.35
CA GLY A 615 54.35 1.39 100.73
C GLY A 615 54.55 1.85 99.28
N GLY A 616 55.26 2.96 99.08
CA GLY A 616 55.60 3.49 97.77
C GLY A 616 56.84 2.89 97.11
N PHE A 617 57.14 3.43 95.93
CA PHE A 617 58.36 3.34 95.10
C PHE A 617 58.54 2.14 94.16
N GLY A 618 58.80 2.49 92.88
CA GLY A 618 59.77 1.76 92.05
C GLY A 618 59.29 1.31 90.67
N GLY A 619 59.40 2.16 89.65
CA GLY A 619 59.66 1.69 88.28
C GLY A 619 61.08 1.08 88.19
N PRO A 620 61.39 0.28 87.13
CA PRO A 620 61.91 0.89 85.90
C PRO A 620 61.56 0.20 84.56
N GLN A 621 61.45 1.04 83.52
CA GLN A 621 62.04 1.00 82.15
C GLN A 621 62.54 -0.31 81.48
N VAL A 622 62.12 -0.46 80.20
CA VAL A 622 62.93 -0.73 78.95
C VAL A 622 63.39 -2.19 78.72
N ILE A 623 63.21 -2.87 77.56
CA ILE A 623 63.67 -2.72 76.14
C ILE A 623 62.72 -3.60 75.27
N GLY A 624 62.35 -3.39 74.00
CA GLY A 624 62.73 -2.48 72.93
C GLY A 624 62.60 -3.20 71.56
N ARG A 625 61.78 -2.68 70.65
CA ARG A 625 62.05 -2.42 69.22
C ARG A 625 60.78 -2.04 68.48
#